data_AF-A0A3D3B1K5-F1
#
_entry.id   AF-A0A3D3B1K5-F1
#
_cell.length_a   1.000
_cell.length_b   1.000
_cell.length_c   1.000
_cell.angle_alpha   90.00
_cell.angle_beta   90.00
_cell.angle_gamma   90.00
#
_symmetry.space_group_name_H-M   'P 1'
#
loop_
_entity.id
_entity.type
_entity.pdbx_description
1 polymer ?
#
loop_
_entity_poly.entity_id
_entity_poly.type
_entity_poly.pdbx_seq_one_letter_code
_entity_poly.pdbx_strand_id
1 'polypeptide(L)'
;MSLPEAATQFGYRIGDKGTFTDPGFIDALDQRTGQRSPKTYFEMPPDQGKTTIYVTWRDKRGEQADVFPINFDPTGALSGEQKALLEQFWTSWIAFREFQGMKVYFTQLITYRCAIKEVRYGYNDGAVDKVFALPACDPADPNGVPENAKIYMNVPAKTASMSVQLTYVDGTQSETRTFNAPK
;
A
#
# COMPACT_ATOMS: atom_id res chain seq x y z
N MET A 1 -20.29 -3.43 1.98
CA MET A 1 -21.29 -2.39 2.31
C MET A 1 -22.64 -2.91 1.85
N SER A 2 -23.53 -3.32 2.77
CA SER A 2 -24.88 -3.77 2.40
C SER A 2 -25.78 -2.54 2.38
N LEU A 3 -26.36 -2.24 1.21
CA LEU A 3 -27.30 -1.12 1.08
C LEU A 3 -28.63 -1.48 1.79
N PRO A 4 -29.23 -0.54 2.54
CA PRO A 4 -30.51 -0.79 3.23
C PRO A 4 -31.64 -1.14 2.25
N GLU A 5 -31.53 -0.70 0.99
CA GLU A 5 -32.49 -0.97 -0.07
C GLU A 5 -31.81 -1.37 -1.38
N ALA A 6 -32.52 -2.11 -2.23
CA ALA A 6 -31.95 -2.66 -3.46
C ALA A 6 -31.79 -1.54 -4.48
N ALA A 7 -30.56 -1.28 -4.92
CA ALA A 7 -30.29 -0.32 -5.98
C ALA A 7 -30.80 -0.87 -7.31
N THR A 8 -31.49 -0.04 -8.08
CA THR A 8 -31.94 -0.33 -9.45
C THR A 8 -31.06 0.35 -10.50
N GLN A 9 -30.29 1.37 -10.12
CA GLN A 9 -29.36 2.09 -10.99
C GLN A 9 -28.23 2.68 -10.15
N PHE A 10 -27.02 2.72 -10.70
CA PHE A 10 -25.87 3.41 -10.10
C PHE A 10 -25.49 4.63 -10.94
N GLY A 11 -24.93 5.64 -10.28
CA GLY A 11 -24.30 6.78 -10.92
C GLY A 11 -22.98 7.06 -10.25
N TYR A 12 -21.93 7.32 -11.03
CA TYR A 12 -20.64 7.76 -10.52
C TYR A 12 -20.16 9.03 -11.21
N ARG A 13 -19.30 9.79 -10.54
CA ARG A 13 -18.60 10.95 -11.12
C ARG A 13 -17.21 11.04 -10.54
N ILE A 14 -16.22 11.24 -11.41
CA ILE A 14 -14.82 11.36 -11.03
C ILE A 14 -14.47 12.84 -10.90
N GLY A 15 -14.02 13.26 -9.72
CA GLY A 15 -13.67 14.64 -9.41
C GLY A 15 -14.89 15.55 -9.19
N ASP A 16 -14.62 16.82 -8.89
CA ASP A 16 -15.62 17.76 -8.40
C ASP A 16 -16.53 18.36 -9.49
N LYS A 17 -16.20 18.14 -10.76
CA LYS A 17 -16.89 18.74 -11.92
C LYS A 17 -17.41 17.65 -12.88
N GLY A 18 -18.36 18.03 -13.72
CA GLY A 18 -18.99 17.14 -14.70
C GLY A 18 -20.30 16.53 -14.22
N THR A 19 -20.87 15.67 -15.06
CA THR A 19 -22.14 14.96 -14.83
C THR A 19 -21.89 13.56 -14.29
N PHE A 20 -22.89 12.99 -13.60
CA PHE A 20 -22.86 11.59 -13.24
C PHE A 20 -23.00 10.70 -14.49
N THR A 21 -22.24 9.62 -14.51
CA THR A 21 -22.26 8.58 -15.54
C THR A 21 -22.99 7.36 -14.97
N ASP A 22 -23.94 6.83 -15.73
CA ASP A 22 -24.57 5.53 -15.47
C ASP A 22 -23.71 4.42 -16.12
N PRO A 23 -23.14 3.48 -15.34
CA PRO A 23 -22.36 2.38 -15.89
C PRO A 23 -23.22 1.32 -16.61
N GLY A 24 -24.54 1.37 -16.45
CA GLY A 24 -25.50 0.45 -17.04
C GLY A 24 -25.72 -0.81 -16.20
N PHE A 25 -25.97 -1.93 -16.88
CA PHE A 25 -26.39 -3.19 -16.25
C PHE A 25 -25.47 -4.34 -16.64
N ILE A 26 -25.31 -5.32 -15.74
CA ILE A 26 -24.75 -6.62 -16.11
C ILE A 26 -25.85 -7.50 -16.70
N ASP A 27 -25.45 -8.56 -17.39
CA ASP A 27 -26.39 -9.54 -17.96
C ASP A 27 -26.73 -10.62 -16.92
N ALA A 28 -27.30 -10.18 -15.80
CA ALA A 28 -27.78 -11.01 -14.70
C ALA A 28 -28.98 -10.33 -14.06
N LEU A 29 -29.87 -11.12 -13.45
CA LEU A 29 -31.01 -10.60 -12.69
C LEU A 29 -30.63 -10.38 -11.22
N ASP A 30 -31.04 -9.25 -10.66
CA ASP A 30 -30.96 -8.98 -9.23
C ASP A 30 -32.16 -9.65 -8.56
N GLN A 31 -31.90 -10.59 -7.64
CA GLN A 31 -32.94 -11.35 -6.95
C GLN A 31 -33.82 -10.49 -6.03
N ARG A 32 -33.35 -9.31 -5.59
CA ARG A 32 -34.11 -8.40 -4.72
C ARG A 32 -35.09 -7.53 -5.51
N THR A 33 -34.81 -7.25 -6.77
CA THR A 33 -35.63 -6.36 -7.61
C THR A 33 -36.35 -7.09 -8.75
N GLY A 34 -35.88 -8.28 -9.14
CA GLY A 34 -36.34 -8.99 -10.33
C GLY A 34 -35.94 -8.32 -11.65
N GLN A 35 -35.12 -7.26 -11.60
CA GLN A 35 -34.65 -6.51 -12.75
C GLN A 35 -33.21 -6.90 -13.09
N ARG A 36 -32.68 -6.40 -14.22
CA ARG A 36 -31.25 -6.54 -14.50
C ARG A 36 -30.43 -5.90 -13.38
N SER A 37 -29.38 -6.58 -12.94
CA SER A 37 -28.50 -6.07 -11.90
C SER A 37 -27.74 -4.86 -12.42
N PRO A 38 -27.79 -3.71 -11.72
CA PRO A 38 -27.04 -2.54 -12.13
C PRO A 38 -25.53 -2.78 -11.91
N LYS A 39 -24.68 -2.23 -12.78
CA LYS A 39 -23.23 -2.34 -12.66
C LYS A 39 -22.75 -1.54 -11.45
N THR A 40 -22.09 -2.22 -10.52
CA THR A 40 -21.49 -1.63 -9.31
C THR A 40 -20.00 -1.35 -9.46
N TYR A 41 -19.47 -1.44 -10.67
CA TYR A 41 -18.06 -1.22 -10.99
C TYR A 41 -17.95 -0.38 -12.27
N PHE A 42 -16.83 0.31 -12.40
CA PHE A 42 -16.44 1.07 -13.58
C PHE A 42 -14.92 1.01 -13.71
N GLU A 43 -14.42 1.29 -14.91
CA GLU A 43 -12.99 1.32 -15.19
C GLU A 43 -12.45 2.75 -15.04
N MET A 44 -11.21 2.86 -14.59
CA MET A 44 -10.49 4.13 -14.49
C MET A 44 -9.20 4.03 -15.29
N PRO A 45 -8.67 5.17 -15.78
CA PRO A 45 -7.35 5.20 -16.40
C PRO A 45 -6.28 4.64 -15.43
N PRO A 46 -5.28 3.89 -15.93
CA PRO A 46 -4.23 3.32 -15.09
C PRO A 46 -3.35 4.40 -14.41
N ASP A 47 -3.29 5.60 -14.98
CA ASP A 47 -2.57 6.76 -14.47
C ASP A 47 -3.46 7.70 -13.63
N GLN A 48 -4.64 7.25 -13.24
CA GLN A 48 -5.56 8.02 -12.40
C GLN A 48 -4.90 8.38 -11.06
N GLY A 49 -4.62 9.67 -10.88
CA GLY A 49 -4.12 10.22 -9.62
C GLY A 49 -5.20 10.35 -8.53
N LYS A 50 -4.79 10.91 -7.39
CA LYS A 50 -5.68 11.17 -6.25
C LYS A 50 -6.91 11.98 -6.69
N THR A 51 -8.10 11.53 -6.29
CA THR A 51 -9.37 12.22 -6.62
C THR A 51 -10.46 11.80 -5.65
N THR A 52 -11.62 12.45 -5.74
CA THR A 52 -12.84 12.00 -5.08
C THR A 52 -13.77 11.38 -6.11
N ILE A 53 -14.21 10.15 -5.84
CA ILE A 53 -15.24 9.46 -6.61
C ILE A 53 -16.55 9.72 -5.90
N TYR A 54 -17.47 10.41 -6.57
CA TYR A 54 -18.81 10.63 -6.06
C TYR A 54 -19.72 9.52 -6.58
N VAL A 55 -20.44 8.85 -5.67
CA VAL A 55 -21.37 7.77 -6.00
C VAL A 55 -22.77 8.13 -5.54
N THR A 56 -23.76 7.81 -6.35
CA THR A 56 -25.17 7.86 -6.00
C THR A 56 -25.88 6.65 -6.62
N TRP A 57 -27.08 6.35 -6.17
CA TRP A 57 -27.89 5.28 -6.73
C TRP A 57 -29.37 5.61 -6.65
N ARG A 58 -30.16 4.92 -7.47
CA ARG A 58 -31.62 4.93 -7.38
C ARG A 58 -32.09 3.63 -6.75
N ASP A 59 -33.05 3.70 -5.86
CA ASP A 59 -33.64 2.51 -5.24
C ASP A 59 -34.81 1.93 -6.07
N LYS A 60 -35.48 0.91 -5.53
CA LYS A 60 -36.66 0.29 -6.17
C LYS A 60 -37.91 1.18 -6.22
N ARG A 61 -37.97 2.24 -5.40
CA ARG A 61 -39.07 3.22 -5.36
C ARG A 61 -38.85 4.35 -6.37
N GLY A 62 -37.66 4.41 -6.95
CA GLY A 62 -37.25 5.48 -7.85
C GLY A 62 -36.63 6.68 -7.13
N GLU A 63 -36.41 6.58 -5.82
CA GLU A 63 -35.79 7.65 -5.03
C GLU A 63 -34.29 7.66 -5.26
N GLN A 64 -33.73 8.86 -5.45
CA GLN A 64 -32.29 9.05 -5.61
C GLN A 64 -31.66 9.18 -4.23
N ALA A 65 -30.65 8.36 -3.95
CA ALA A 65 -29.85 8.49 -2.75
C ALA A 65 -28.97 9.75 -2.80
N ASP A 66 -28.57 10.24 -1.63
CA ASP A 66 -27.58 11.31 -1.53
C ASP A 66 -26.27 10.95 -2.25
N VAL A 67 -25.48 11.98 -2.55
CA VAL A 67 -24.16 11.80 -3.15
C VAL A 67 -23.16 11.44 -2.06
N PHE A 68 -22.54 10.27 -2.19
CA PHE A 68 -21.51 9.77 -1.28
C PHE A 68 -20.12 9.98 -1.88
N PRO A 69 -19.25 10.77 -1.22
CA PRO A 69 -17.86 10.94 -1.65
C PRO A 69 -17.00 9.77 -1.17
N ILE A 70 -16.17 9.24 -2.07
CA ILE A 70 -15.15 8.23 -1.80
C ILE A 70 -13.80 8.84 -2.14
N ASN A 71 -12.91 8.93 -1.16
CA ASN A 71 -11.54 9.39 -1.37
C ASN A 71 -10.73 8.28 -2.04
N PHE A 72 -10.28 8.52 -3.27
CA PHE A 72 -9.42 7.63 -4.01
C PHE A 72 -7.98 8.13 -3.97
N ASP A 73 -7.11 7.40 -3.27
CA ASP A 73 -5.68 7.66 -3.21
C ASP A 73 -4.92 6.35 -3.50
N PRO A 74 -4.59 6.06 -4.77
CA PRO A 74 -3.96 4.79 -5.14
C PRO A 74 -2.56 4.67 -4.54
N THR A 75 -1.82 5.79 -4.47
CA THR A 75 -0.48 5.82 -3.87
C THR A 75 -0.51 5.63 -2.35
N GLY A 76 -1.47 6.27 -1.67
CA GLY A 76 -1.70 6.14 -0.24
C GLY A 76 -2.10 4.71 0.13
N ALA A 77 -3.02 4.11 -0.62
CA ALA A 77 -3.45 2.72 -0.42
C ALA A 77 -2.27 1.73 -0.53
N LEU A 78 -1.47 1.83 -1.59
CA LEU A 78 -0.29 1.00 -1.80
C LEU A 78 0.72 1.13 -0.64
N SER A 79 1.07 2.36 -0.27
CA SER A 79 2.03 2.61 0.80
C SER A 79 1.51 2.16 2.17
N GLY A 80 0.21 2.29 2.42
CA GLY A 80 -0.44 1.82 3.65
C GLY A 80 -0.42 0.30 3.78
N GLU A 81 -0.70 -0.42 2.69
CA GLU A 81 -0.63 -1.88 2.66
C GLU A 81 0.80 -2.38 2.92
N GLN A 82 1.78 -1.83 2.21
CA GLN A 82 3.19 -2.19 2.40
C GLN A 82 3.67 -1.87 3.82
N LYS A 83 3.25 -0.74 4.41
CA LYS A 83 3.53 -0.40 5.81
C LYS A 83 2.97 -1.45 6.77
N ALA A 84 1.72 -1.88 6.58
CA ALA A 84 1.10 -2.90 7.42
C ALA A 84 1.87 -4.23 7.37
N LEU A 85 2.31 -4.66 6.18
CA LEU A 85 3.14 -5.86 6.01
C LEU A 85 4.50 -5.71 6.71
N LEU A 86 5.14 -4.55 6.60
CA LEU A 86 6.39 -4.26 7.28
C LEU A 86 6.25 -4.36 8.80
N GLU A 87 5.20 -3.78 9.38
CA GLU A 87 4.97 -3.84 10.83
C GLU A 87 4.61 -5.25 11.30
N GLN A 88 3.77 -5.97 10.55
CA GLN A 88 3.38 -7.35 10.87
C GLN A 88 4.56 -8.32 10.82
N PHE A 89 5.45 -8.16 9.84
CA PHE A 89 6.58 -9.07 9.60
C PHE A 89 7.92 -8.41 9.89
N TRP A 90 7.99 -7.61 10.96
CA TRP A 90 9.17 -6.83 11.31
C TRP A 90 10.42 -7.68 11.51
N THR A 91 10.28 -8.91 11.97
CA THR A 91 11.38 -9.87 12.18
C THR A 91 12.15 -10.21 10.90
N SER A 92 11.60 -9.87 9.73
CA SER A 92 12.20 -10.16 8.43
C SER A 92 12.81 -8.93 7.75
N TRP A 93 12.79 -7.75 8.40
CA TRP A 93 13.31 -6.51 7.79
C TRP A 93 14.75 -6.68 7.33
N ILE A 94 15.56 -7.29 8.19
CA ILE A 94 16.94 -7.62 7.88
C ILE A 94 17.28 -9.06 8.24
N ALA A 95 18.28 -9.60 7.55
CA ALA A 95 18.82 -10.92 7.84
C ALA A 95 20.35 -10.90 7.82
N PHE A 96 20.96 -11.35 8.91
CA PHE A 96 22.40 -11.62 8.94
C PHE A 96 22.72 -12.88 8.16
N ARG A 97 23.82 -12.86 7.41
CA ARG A 97 24.34 -14.03 6.71
C ARG A 97 25.86 -13.96 6.63
N GLU A 98 26.51 -15.04 7.02
CA GLU A 98 27.95 -15.20 6.85
C GLU A 98 28.22 -15.86 5.49
N PHE A 99 28.75 -15.08 4.55
CA PHE A 99 29.16 -15.57 3.24
C PHE A 99 30.20 -14.63 2.63
N GLN A 100 31.46 -15.08 2.59
CA GLN A 100 32.61 -14.23 2.23
C GLN A 100 32.69 -12.97 3.11
N GLY A 101 32.51 -13.16 4.41
CA GLY A 101 32.35 -12.09 5.40
C GLY A 101 30.92 -11.96 5.92
N MET A 102 30.74 -11.24 7.03
CA MET A 102 29.43 -11.00 7.62
C MET A 102 28.67 -9.94 6.81
N LYS A 103 27.45 -10.27 6.41
CA LYS A 103 26.57 -9.42 5.63
C LYS A 103 25.22 -9.28 6.30
N VAL A 104 24.56 -8.16 6.05
CA VAL A 104 23.16 -7.93 6.42
C VAL A 104 22.38 -7.66 5.15
N TYR A 105 21.33 -8.44 4.93
CA TYR A 105 20.41 -8.34 3.80
C TYR A 105 19.20 -7.49 4.19
N PHE A 106 18.72 -6.67 3.24
CA PHE A 106 17.59 -5.73 3.40
C PHE A 106 16.46 -6.05 2.41
N THR A 107 16.40 -7.28 1.90
CA THR A 107 15.55 -7.67 0.78
C THR A 107 14.07 -7.33 1.02
N GLN A 108 13.54 -7.62 2.20
CA GLN A 108 12.13 -7.32 2.51
C GLN A 108 11.84 -5.81 2.50
N LEU A 109 12.75 -5.00 3.08
CA LEU A 109 12.61 -3.54 3.07
C LEU A 109 12.64 -2.98 1.63
N ILE A 110 13.43 -3.59 0.74
CA ILE A 110 13.48 -3.22 -0.68
C ILE A 110 12.21 -3.64 -1.42
N THR A 111 11.67 -4.83 -1.13
CA THR A 111 10.40 -5.31 -1.68
C THR A 111 9.24 -4.39 -1.28
N TYR A 112 9.23 -3.82 -0.08
CA TYR A 112 8.15 -2.93 0.40
C TYR A 112 8.57 -1.45 0.51
N ARG A 113 9.47 -1.02 -0.38
CA ARG A 113 10.08 0.31 -0.34
C ARG A 113 9.11 1.47 -0.59
N CYS A 114 7.95 1.23 -1.21
CA CYS A 114 6.98 2.30 -1.48
C CYS A 114 6.30 2.84 -0.22
N ALA A 115 6.36 2.09 0.89
CA ALA A 115 5.97 2.60 2.20
C ALA A 115 7.05 3.42 2.92
N ILE A 116 8.32 3.26 2.54
CA ILE A 116 9.46 3.69 3.35
C ILE A 116 10.05 4.99 2.78
N LYS A 117 10.11 6.02 3.63
CA LYS A 117 10.80 7.27 3.34
C LYS A 117 12.30 7.18 3.66
N GLU A 118 12.65 6.56 4.79
CA GLU A 118 14.04 6.43 5.23
C GLU A 118 14.24 5.18 6.09
N VAL A 119 15.38 4.51 5.92
CA VAL A 119 15.83 3.42 6.78
C VAL A 119 17.04 3.91 7.57
N ARG A 120 16.93 3.95 8.90
CA ARG A 120 18.05 4.21 9.80
C ARG A 120 18.49 2.95 10.51
N TYR A 121 19.79 2.81 10.74
CA TYR A 121 20.36 1.69 11.48
C TYR A 121 21.52 2.09 12.38
N GLY A 122 21.77 1.26 13.39
CA GLY A 122 22.91 1.33 14.31
C GLY A 122 23.46 -0.07 14.56
N TYR A 123 24.72 -0.16 14.97
CA TYR A 123 25.36 -1.44 15.33
C TYR A 123 25.46 -1.59 16.84
N ASN A 124 25.22 -2.80 17.36
CA ASN A 124 25.27 -3.11 18.79
C ASN A 124 24.41 -2.09 19.57
N ASP A 125 24.94 -1.54 20.66
CA ASP A 125 24.28 -0.50 21.47
C ASP A 125 24.55 0.94 20.97
N GLY A 126 25.00 1.08 19.72
CA GLY A 126 25.27 2.37 19.09
C GLY A 126 23.99 3.13 18.66
N ALA A 127 24.15 4.41 18.36
CA ALA A 127 23.07 5.26 17.86
C ALA A 127 22.50 4.74 16.52
N VAL A 128 21.19 4.91 16.32
CA VAL A 128 20.47 4.56 15.08
C VAL A 128 20.49 5.78 14.13
N ASP A 129 21.69 6.18 13.71
CA ASP A 129 21.93 7.42 12.97
C ASP A 129 22.41 7.22 11.53
N LYS A 130 22.80 6.00 11.16
CA LYS A 130 23.27 5.66 9.81
C LYS A 130 22.09 5.41 8.89
N VAL A 131 22.20 5.83 7.64
CA VAL A 131 21.13 5.67 6.64
C VAL A 131 21.47 4.54 5.68
N PHE A 132 20.51 3.64 5.46
CA PHE A 132 20.57 2.68 4.37
C PHE A 132 19.76 3.23 3.19
N ALA A 133 20.44 3.44 2.05
CA ALA A 133 19.81 3.98 0.86
C ALA A 133 18.98 2.91 0.15
N LEU A 134 17.65 3.04 0.21
CA LEU A 134 16.72 2.23 -0.58
C LEU A 134 16.71 2.68 -2.05
N PRO A 135 16.45 1.77 -2.99
CA PRO A 135 16.12 2.17 -4.36
C PRO A 135 14.79 2.95 -4.39
N ALA A 136 14.55 3.69 -5.47
CA ALA A 136 13.29 4.40 -5.65
C ALA A 136 12.10 3.42 -5.74
N CYS A 137 10.95 3.83 -5.19
CA CYS A 137 9.69 3.13 -5.39
C CYS A 137 9.30 3.15 -6.88
N ASP A 138 8.82 2.02 -7.38
CA ASP A 138 8.16 1.91 -8.67
C ASP A 138 6.72 1.44 -8.42
N PRO A 139 5.70 2.31 -8.49
CA PRO A 139 4.33 1.90 -8.27
C PRO A 139 3.78 0.88 -9.28
N ALA A 140 4.40 0.76 -10.47
CA ALA A 140 4.01 -0.21 -11.49
C ALA A 140 4.60 -1.61 -11.21
N ASP A 141 5.76 -1.67 -10.56
CA ASP A 141 6.35 -2.90 -10.01
C ASP A 141 6.76 -2.72 -8.53
N PRO A 142 5.78 -2.62 -7.62
CA PRO A 142 6.00 -2.16 -6.26
C PRO A 142 6.75 -3.18 -5.39
N ASN A 143 6.79 -4.44 -5.82
CA ASN A 143 7.42 -5.55 -5.11
C ASN A 143 8.67 -6.09 -5.82
N GLY A 144 8.89 -5.73 -7.09
CA GLY A 144 10.08 -6.09 -7.84
C GLY A 144 11.34 -5.47 -7.23
N VAL A 145 12.41 -6.24 -7.20
CA VAL A 145 13.74 -5.79 -6.73
C VAL A 145 14.53 -5.33 -7.95
N PRO A 146 14.89 -4.04 -8.07
CA PRO A 146 15.70 -3.56 -9.20
C PRO A 146 17.03 -4.32 -9.31
N GLU A 147 17.49 -4.62 -10.52
CA GLU A 147 18.72 -5.40 -10.75
C GLU A 147 19.97 -4.78 -10.08
N ASN A 148 20.03 -3.45 -10.03
CA ASN A 148 21.12 -2.69 -9.43
C ASN A 148 20.91 -2.36 -7.94
N ALA A 149 19.85 -2.86 -7.32
CA ALA A 149 19.59 -2.61 -5.90
C ALA A 149 20.68 -3.25 -5.04
N LYS A 150 21.23 -2.47 -4.10
CA LYS A 150 22.15 -2.99 -3.09
C LYS A 150 21.34 -3.74 -2.04
N ILE A 151 21.10 -5.04 -2.26
CA ILE A 151 20.25 -5.86 -1.36
C ILE A 151 20.93 -6.26 -0.05
N TYR A 152 22.25 -6.05 0.05
CA TYR A 152 23.01 -6.31 1.26
C TYR A 152 24.14 -5.30 1.45
N MET A 153 24.66 -5.24 2.68
CA MET A 153 25.91 -4.55 3.00
C MET A 153 26.84 -5.46 3.80
N ASN A 154 28.14 -5.26 3.65
CA ASN A 154 29.12 -5.85 4.55
C ASN A 154 29.07 -5.13 5.90
N VAL A 155 29.19 -5.88 6.98
CA VAL A 155 29.26 -5.33 8.34
C VAL A 155 30.53 -5.80 9.03
N PRO A 156 31.04 -5.06 10.03
CA PRO A 156 32.20 -5.51 10.81
C PRO A 156 31.95 -6.91 11.40
N ALA A 157 32.96 -7.80 11.38
CA ALA A 157 32.81 -9.18 11.86
C ALA A 157 32.40 -9.29 13.35
N LYS A 158 32.64 -8.24 14.15
CA LYS A 158 32.26 -8.15 15.56
C LYS A 158 30.86 -7.55 15.79
N THR A 159 30.04 -7.44 14.76
CA THR A 159 28.66 -6.94 14.88
C THR A 159 27.81 -8.02 15.54
N ALA A 160 27.43 -7.81 16.80
CA ALA A 160 26.60 -8.73 17.56
C ALA A 160 25.11 -8.48 17.29
N SER A 161 24.73 -7.23 17.02
CA SER A 161 23.37 -6.86 16.65
C SER A 161 23.32 -5.63 15.75
N MET A 162 22.18 -5.43 15.10
CA MET A 162 21.84 -4.23 14.36
C MET A 162 20.45 -3.77 14.78
N SER A 163 20.33 -2.49 15.14
CA SER A 163 19.07 -1.84 15.42
C SER A 163 18.62 -1.06 14.18
N VAL A 164 17.34 -1.17 13.81
CA VAL A 164 16.76 -0.55 12.60
C VAL A 164 15.49 0.21 12.98
N GLN A 165 15.34 1.41 12.42
CA GLN A 165 14.11 2.20 12.51
C GLN A 165 13.71 2.68 11.11
N LEU A 166 12.41 2.59 10.81
CA LEU A 166 11.83 3.06 9.56
C LEU A 166 11.12 4.39 9.79
N THR A 167 11.28 5.32 8.85
CA THR A 167 10.38 6.46 8.67
C THR A 167 9.53 6.18 7.44
N TYR A 168 8.21 6.26 7.58
CA TYR A 168 7.26 5.97 6.51
C TYR A 168 6.94 7.22 5.67
N VAL A 169 6.42 7.03 4.46
CA VAL A 169 6.04 8.13 3.54
C VAL A 169 4.92 9.00 4.08
N ASP A 170 4.10 8.47 5.00
CA ASP A 170 3.06 9.22 5.73
C ASP A 170 3.61 10.09 6.88
N GLY A 171 4.93 10.05 7.12
CA GLY A 171 5.63 10.81 8.16
C GLY A 171 5.70 10.14 9.53
N THR A 172 5.03 8.99 9.71
CA THR A 172 5.14 8.22 10.96
C THR A 172 6.45 7.44 11.04
N GLN A 173 6.84 7.01 12.24
CA GLN A 173 8.03 6.20 12.47
C GLN A 173 7.66 4.87 13.11
N SER A 174 8.40 3.83 12.76
CA SER A 174 8.30 2.53 13.42
C SER A 174 8.96 2.57 14.81
N GLU A 175 8.67 1.56 15.63
CA GLU A 175 9.55 1.22 16.75
C GLU A 175 10.96 0.89 16.23
N THR A 176 11.97 1.11 17.08
CA THR A 176 13.31 0.59 16.80
C THR A 176 13.32 -0.91 17.05
N ARG A 177 13.69 -1.69 16.03
CA ARG A 177 13.79 -3.15 16.10
C ARG A 177 15.24 -3.58 16.12
N THR A 178 15.63 -4.45 17.05
CA THR A 178 16.99 -4.98 17.16
C THR A 178 17.04 -6.42 16.68
N PHE A 179 18.00 -6.71 15.81
CA PHE A 179 18.22 -8.01 15.20
C PHE A 179 19.61 -8.50 15.61
N ASN A 180 19.69 -9.74 16.11
CA ASN A 180 20.95 -10.31 16.56
C ASN A 180 21.62 -11.07 15.42
N ALA A 181 22.94 -10.95 15.33
CA ALA A 181 23.74 -11.81 14.47
C ALA A 181 23.63 -13.28 14.94
N PRO A 182 23.72 -14.26 14.02
CA PRO A 182 23.83 -15.66 14.40
C PRO A 182 25.05 -15.87 15.32
N LYS A 183 24.90 -16.77 16.29
CA LYS A 183 25.97 -17.18 17.20
C LYS A 183 26.93 -18.14 16.53
#